data_AF-A0A1J3E9Z3-F1
#
_entry.id   AF-A0A1J3E9Z3-F1
#
_cell.length_a   1.000
_cell.length_b   1.000
_cell.length_c   1.000
_cell.angle_alpha   90.00
_cell.angle_beta   90.00
_cell.angle_gamma   90.00
#
_symmetry.space_group_name_H-M   'P 1'
#
loop_
_entity.id
_entity.type
_entity.pdbx_description
1 polymer ?
#
loop_
_entity_poly.entity_id
_entity_poly.type
_entity_poly.pdbx_seq_one_letter_code
_entity_poly.pdbx_strand_id
1 'polypeptide(L)'
;GVSAAVSKTAAAPIERVKLLIQNQDEMIKQGRLSEPYKGIVDCFTRVSREEGIGSLWRGNTANVIRYFPTQALNFAFKDYFKKLFGM
;
A
#
# COMPACT_ATOMS: atom_id res chain seq x y z
N GLY A 1 -6.50 11.43 11.58
CA GLY A 1 -6.42 11.70 10.13
C GLY A 1 -4.99 11.73 9.65
N VAL A 2 -4.28 12.83 9.89
CA VAL A 2 -2.89 13.05 9.43
C VAL A 2 -1.89 12.05 10.03
N SER A 3 -1.94 11.81 11.35
CA SER A 3 -1.05 10.83 12.01
C SER A 3 -1.17 9.42 11.41
N ALA A 4 -2.38 8.96 11.11
CA ALA A 4 -2.60 7.66 10.47
C ALA A 4 -2.04 7.60 9.04
N ALA A 5 -2.11 8.71 8.29
CA ALA A 5 -1.53 8.80 6.95
C ALA A 5 0.01 8.76 7.00
N VAL A 6 0.62 9.46 7.97
CA VAL A 6 2.07 9.43 8.20
C VAL A 6 2.53 8.02 8.58
N SER A 7 1.83 7.36 9.51
CA SER A 7 2.16 5.98 9.90
C SER A 7 2.07 4.98 8.74
N LYS A 8 1.02 5.06 7.91
CA LYS A 8 0.90 4.21 6.71
C LYS A 8 1.98 4.50 5.67
N THR A 9 2.39 5.76 5.54
CA THR A 9 3.45 6.15 4.61
C THR A 9 4.81 5.64 5.09
N ALA A 10 5.07 5.65 6.40
CA ALA A 10 6.27 5.08 7.00
C ALA A 10 6.30 3.54 6.89
N ALA A 11 5.15 2.87 7.00
CA ALA A 11 5.03 1.42 6.89
C ALA A 11 4.91 0.90 5.44
N ALA A 12 4.61 1.75 4.47
CA ALA A 12 4.39 1.34 3.08
C ALA A 12 5.56 0.54 2.47
N PRO A 13 6.85 0.88 2.70
CA PRO A 13 7.96 0.11 2.14
C PRO A 13 8.01 -1.33 2.67
N ILE A 14 7.78 -1.54 3.97
CA ILE A 14 7.86 -2.87 4.57
C ILE A 14 6.66 -3.74 4.18
N GLU A 15 5.47 -3.14 4.08
CA GLU A 15 4.28 -3.82 3.56
C GLU A 15 4.47 -4.24 2.10
N ARG A 16 5.08 -3.38 1.26
CA ARG A 16 5.39 -3.69 -0.13
C ARG A 16 6.34 -4.87 -0.24
N VAL A 17 7.45 -4.86 0.51
CA VAL A 17 8.43 -5.97 0.50
C VAL A 17 7.78 -7.27 0.94
N LYS A 18 6.96 -7.24 1.99
CA LYS A 18 6.20 -8.41 2.44
C LYS A 18 5.32 -8.97 1.32
N LEU A 19 4.55 -8.14 0.63
CA LEU A 19 3.68 -8.58 -0.47
C LEU A 19 4.46 -9.16 -1.64
N LEU A 20 5.62 -8.59 -1.98
CA LEU A 20 6.47 -9.09 -3.06
C LEU A 20 7.04 -10.48 -2.74
N ILE A 21 7.51 -10.68 -1.49
CA ILE A 21 8.03 -11.99 -1.06
C ILE A 21 6.89 -13.01 -0.97
N GLN A 22 5.72 -12.62 -0.45
CA GLN A 22 4.58 -13.54 -0.35
C GLN A 22 4.02 -13.98 -1.71
N ASN A 23 4.08 -13.11 -2.72
CA ASN A 23 3.56 -13.41 -4.06
C ASN A 23 4.66 -13.79 -5.06
N GLN A 24 5.89 -14.05 -4.61
CA GLN A 24 7.02 -14.29 -5.52
C GLN A 24 6.81 -15.49 -6.44
N ASP A 25 6.15 -16.55 -5.96
CA ASP A 25 5.88 -17.75 -6.77
C ASP A 25 4.93 -17.44 -7.93
N GLU A 26 3.91 -16.63 -7.69
CA GLU A 26 2.98 -16.17 -8.73
C GLU A 26 3.67 -15.22 -9.71
N MET A 27 4.57 -14.36 -9.24
CA MET A 27 5.36 -13.48 -10.11
C MET A 27 6.31 -14.26 -11.01
N ILE A 28 6.90 -15.36 -10.52
CA ILE A 28 7.73 -16.26 -11.32
C ILE A 28 6.89 -16.97 -12.38
N LYS A 29 5.71 -17.51 -12.02
CA LYS A 29 4.79 -18.14 -12.99
C LYS A 29 4.36 -17.18 -14.10
N GLN A 30 4.20 -15.90 -13.80
CA GLN A 30 3.84 -14.85 -14.76
C GLN A 30 5.03 -14.30 -15.57
N GLY A 31 6.25 -14.78 -15.31
CA GLY A 31 7.47 -14.28 -15.97
C GLY A 31 7.87 -12.86 -15.53
N ARG A 32 7.34 -12.36 -14.41
CA ARG A 32 7.63 -11.04 -13.85
C ARG A 32 8.82 -11.03 -12.88
N LEU A 33 9.20 -12.21 -12.38
CA LEU A 33 10.36 -12.40 -11.52
C LEU A 33 11.18 -13.57 -12.07
N SER A 34 12.47 -13.36 -12.30
CA SER A 34 13.38 -14.37 -12.85
C SER A 34 13.89 -15.35 -11.80
N GLU A 35 14.12 -14.86 -10.57
CA GLU A 35 14.67 -15.64 -9.47
C GLU A 35 13.99 -15.24 -8.14
N PRO A 36 13.70 -16.22 -7.25
CA PRO A 36 13.13 -15.95 -5.93
C PRO A 36 13.98 -14.97 -5.11
N TYR A 37 13.32 -14.20 -4.24
CA TYR A 37 14.02 -13.32 -3.31
C TYR A 37 14.70 -14.12 -2.21
N LYS A 38 15.95 -13.79 -1.89
CA LYS A 38 16.74 -14.47 -0.84
C LYS A 38 16.36 -14.04 0.58
N GLY A 39 15.56 -12.98 0.70
CA GLY A 39 15.08 -12.44 1.97
C GLY A 39 14.55 -11.02 1.83
N ILE A 40 14.22 -10.40 2.97
CA ILE A 40 13.66 -9.03 3.04
C ILE A 40 14.64 -8.00 2.47
N VAL A 41 15.91 -8.08 2.88
CA VAL A 41 16.94 -7.13 2.44
C VAL A 41 17.21 -7.27 0.95
N ASP A 42 17.34 -8.51 0.45
CA ASP A 42 17.53 -8.78 -0.97
C ASP A 42 16.37 -8.23 -1.82
N CYS A 43 15.13 -8.48 -1.42
CA CYS A 43 13.94 -7.93 -2.07
C CYS A 43 13.96 -6.39 -2.06
N PHE A 44 14.21 -5.78 -0.90
CA PHE A 44 14.26 -4.32 -0.78
C PHE A 44 15.33 -3.69 -1.68
N THR A 45 16.55 -4.25 -1.69
CA THR A 45 17.66 -3.76 -2.50
C THR A 45 17.39 -3.92 -3.99
N ARG A 46 16.89 -5.09 -4.43
CA ARG A 46 16.56 -5.34 -5.84
C ARG A 46 15.48 -4.40 -6.34
N VAL A 47 14.36 -4.29 -5.61
CA VAL A 47 13.26 -3.38 -5.95
C VAL A 47 13.74 -1.92 -6.00
N SER A 48 14.53 -1.50 -5.02
CA SER A 48 15.08 -0.14 -5.00
C SER A 48 16.03 0.16 -6.17
N ARG A 49 16.76 -0.85 -6.65
CA ARG A 49 17.73 -0.73 -7.75
C ARG A 49 17.08 -0.85 -9.14
N GLU A 50 16.12 -1.75 -9.29
CA GLU A 50 15.46 -2.06 -10.57
C GLU A 50 14.29 -1.10 -10.86
N GLU A 51 13.47 -0.80 -9.86
CA GLU A 51 12.29 0.07 -10.01
C GLU A 51 12.49 1.47 -9.42
N GLY A 52 13.55 1.68 -8.62
CA GLY A 52 13.82 2.93 -7.91
C GLY A 52 13.21 2.99 -6.51
N ILE A 53 13.75 3.82 -5.61
CA ILE A 53 13.31 3.92 -4.20
C ILE A 53 11.83 4.31 -4.08
N GLY A 54 11.32 5.19 -4.96
CA GLY A 54 9.90 5.59 -4.96
C GLY A 54 8.93 4.44 -5.25
N SER A 55 9.40 3.35 -5.88
CA SER A 55 8.58 2.17 -6.16
C SER A 55 8.13 1.40 -4.91
N LEU A 56 8.83 1.58 -3.78
CA LEU A 56 8.44 0.98 -2.51
C LEU A 56 7.11 1.53 -1.99
N TRP A 57 6.70 2.71 -2.47
CA TRP A 57 5.39 3.30 -2.20
C TRP A 57 4.37 3.03 -3.32
N ARG A 58 4.72 2.28 -4.39
CA ARG A 58 3.73 1.84 -5.38
C ARG A 58 2.70 0.92 -4.70
N GLY A 59 1.44 1.32 -4.77
CA GLY A 59 0.34 0.71 -4.01
C GLY A 59 -0.17 1.62 -2.89
N ASN A 60 0.70 2.39 -2.23
CA ASN A 60 0.27 3.40 -1.26
C ASN A 60 -0.46 4.56 -1.96
N THR A 61 0.02 5.02 -3.12
CA THR A 61 -0.70 6.05 -3.92
C THR A 61 -2.08 5.58 -4.37
N ALA A 62 -2.20 4.33 -4.85
CA ALA A 62 -3.49 3.74 -5.21
C ALA A 62 -4.41 3.58 -3.98
N ASN A 63 -3.85 3.17 -2.84
CA ASN A 63 -4.58 3.09 -1.58
C ASN A 63 -5.04 4.47 -1.09
N VAL A 64 -4.21 5.52 -1.19
CA VAL A 64 -4.56 6.90 -0.81
C VAL A 64 -5.65 7.46 -1.72
N ILE A 65 -5.52 7.28 -3.05
CA ILE A 65 -6.54 7.67 -4.02
C ILE A 65 -7.86 6.93 -3.75
N ARG A 66 -7.82 5.64 -3.40
CA ARG A 66 -9.01 4.86 -3.04
C ARG A 66 -9.60 5.26 -1.68
N TYR A 67 -8.75 5.62 -0.71
CA TYR A 67 -9.21 6.05 0.62
C TYR A 67 -9.93 7.39 0.56
N PHE A 68 -9.54 8.25 -0.36
CA PHE A 68 -10.10 9.59 -0.51
C PHE A 68 -11.63 9.60 -0.72
N PRO A 69 -12.22 8.89 -1.70
CA PRO A 69 -13.67 8.85 -1.88
C PRO A 69 -14.38 8.17 -0.71
N THR A 70 -13.83 7.11 -0.12
CA THR A 70 -14.43 6.47 1.06
C THR A 70 -14.47 7.43 2.25
N GLN A 71 -13.40 8.18 2.49
CA GLN A 71 -13.35 9.18 3.55
C GLN A 71 -14.22 10.41 3.26
N ALA A 72 -14.29 10.85 2.01
CA ALA A 72 -15.16 11.94 1.58
C ALA A 72 -16.64 11.57 1.73
N LEU A 73 -17.02 10.35 1.31
CA LEU A 73 -18.37 9.81 1.52
C LEU A 73 -18.68 9.65 3.01
N ASN A 74 -17.77 9.03 3.77
CA ASN A 74 -17.95 8.94 5.22
C ASN A 74 -18.09 10.32 5.86
N PHE A 75 -17.30 11.33 5.47
CA PHE A 75 -17.45 12.68 6.02
C PHE A 75 -18.78 13.33 5.61
N ALA A 76 -19.14 13.28 4.32
CA ALA A 76 -20.37 13.85 3.80
C ALA A 76 -21.64 13.23 4.41
N PHE A 77 -21.62 11.90 4.61
CA PHE A 77 -22.78 11.17 5.10
C PHE A 77 -22.78 10.97 6.62
N LYS A 78 -21.64 11.09 7.31
CA LYS A 78 -21.59 10.93 8.77
C LYS A 78 -22.38 12.00 9.50
N ASP A 79 -22.31 13.26 9.06
CA ASP A 79 -23.10 14.34 9.67
C ASP A 79 -24.58 14.26 9.26
N TYR A 80 -24.88 13.76 8.06
CA TYR A 80 -26.24 13.49 7.59
C TYR A 80 -26.91 12.37 8.40
N PHE A 81 -26.24 11.22 8.55
CA PHE A 81 -26.78 10.08 9.30
C PHE A 81 -26.83 10.32 10.82
N LYS A 82 -25.89 11.06 11.40
CA LYS A 82 -25.98 11.47 12.81
C LYS A 82 -27.23 12.29 13.09
N LYS A 83 -27.53 13.28 12.24
CA LYS A 83 -28.76 14.08 12.35
C LYS A 83 -30.03 13.28 12.10
N LEU A 84 -30.00 12.33 11.17
CA LEU A 84 -31.16 11.50 10.81
C LEU A 84 -31.51 10.47 11.90
N PHE A 85 -30.51 9.91 12.58
CA PHE A 85 -30.69 8.92 13.65
C PHE A 85 -30.68 9.51 15.07
N GLY A 86 -30.72 10.84 15.20
CA GLY A 86 -30.95 11.53 16.48
C GLY A 86 -29.89 11.27 17.56
N MET A 87 -28.61 11.14 17.18
CA MET A 87 -27.48 10.97 18.11
C MET A 87 -26.44 12.08 17.96
#